data_AF-A0A0W8DU15-F1
#
_entry.id   AF-A0A0W8DU15-F1
#
_cell.length_a   1.000
_cell.length_b   1.000
_cell.length_c   1.000
_cell.angle_alpha   90.00
_cell.angle_beta   90.00
_cell.angle_gamma   90.00
#
_symmetry.space_group_name_H-M   'P 1'
#
loop_
_entity.id
_entity.type
_entity.pdbx_description
1 polymer ?
#
loop_
_entity_poly.entity_id
_entity_poly.type
_entity_poly.pdbx_seq_one_letter_code
_entity_poly.pdbx_strand_id
1 'polypeptide(L)'
;MLGPLPGTLDENMFGLVNPTLESMRIKASYLNDFSAGAVLTTVVEPTKEEPFRAVVVKWMEIDIPGASIGIVRNRDYIYVESSGILHLQNGERVGYHLFHSVNFPETRELPGRVRGNMSLCAIFHQEGTDRTDCFGIGVMDPKGDMIRMMAVAGMVQATMAGLKYSYCGQMKKLAWLLEQKHAAMREQSAPVVKPVCMTCSNPTTASRMRIGRASSTCKLCFGALCGSCKVSKKLSFISPDLELSQRRVTFCVKCLMEASRLDTLEAARHQFVYKQPIYPGSYGSLAASYMSSRSNDTIGSP
;
A
#
# COMPACT_ATOMS: atom_id res chain seq x y z
N MET A 1 -2.27 -14.97 -15.61
CA MET A 1 -0.99 -14.58 -15.00
C MET A 1 -0.12 -15.83 -14.93
N LEU A 2 1.06 -15.78 -15.52
CA LEU A 2 2.09 -16.79 -15.31
C LEU A 2 3.37 -16.00 -15.07
N GLY A 3 4.03 -16.25 -13.94
CA GLY A 3 5.41 -15.84 -13.79
C GLY A 3 5.81 -15.36 -12.40
N PRO A 4 7.13 -15.18 -12.24
CA PRO A 4 7.74 -14.88 -10.96
C PRO A 4 7.35 -13.48 -10.49
N LEU A 5 6.94 -13.42 -9.22
CA LEU A 5 6.76 -12.22 -8.44
C LEU A 5 7.93 -12.08 -7.46
N PRO A 6 8.47 -10.86 -7.26
CA PRO A 6 9.44 -10.61 -6.21
C PRO A 6 8.76 -10.72 -4.83
N GLY A 7 9.53 -10.92 -3.77
CA GLY A 7 9.00 -10.99 -2.41
C GLY A 7 8.57 -12.38 -1.98
N THR A 8 8.40 -12.51 -0.67
CA THR A 8 7.80 -13.68 -0.04
C THR A 8 6.32 -13.82 -0.37
N LEU A 9 5.75 -15.00 -0.11
CA LEU A 9 4.32 -15.23 -0.25
C LEU A 9 3.53 -14.25 0.61
N ASP A 10 3.95 -14.03 1.86
CA ASP A 10 3.26 -13.13 2.78
C ASP A 10 3.30 -11.67 2.32
N GLU A 11 4.40 -11.21 1.72
CA GLU A 11 4.47 -9.86 1.15
C GLU A 11 3.54 -9.67 -0.05
N ASN A 12 3.48 -10.67 -0.94
CA ASN A 12 2.56 -10.64 -2.07
C ASN A 12 1.10 -10.69 -1.60
N MET A 13 0.77 -11.59 -0.67
CA MET A 13 -0.57 -11.68 -0.09
C MET A 13 -0.94 -10.40 0.67
N PHE A 14 -0.02 -9.78 1.39
CA PHE A 14 -0.28 -8.51 2.07
C PHE A 14 -0.52 -7.35 1.11
N GLY A 15 0.20 -7.32 -0.01
CA GLY A 15 -0.05 -6.37 -1.09
C GLY A 15 -1.41 -6.56 -1.75
N LEU A 16 -1.77 -7.83 -2.01
CA LEU A 16 -2.99 -8.27 -2.68
C LEU A 16 -4.26 -8.03 -1.85
N VAL A 17 -4.26 -8.47 -0.59
CA VAL A 17 -5.46 -8.54 0.26
C VAL A 17 -5.95 -7.13 0.63
N ASN A 18 -7.26 -6.93 0.51
CA ASN A 18 -7.91 -5.63 0.68
C ASN A 18 -9.36 -5.75 1.18
N PRO A 19 -9.61 -6.32 2.38
CA PRO A 19 -10.96 -6.69 2.83
C PRO A 19 -11.87 -5.49 3.16
N THR A 20 -11.31 -4.29 3.30
CA THR A 20 -12.05 -3.05 3.64
C THR A 20 -11.93 -2.01 2.54
N LEU A 21 -12.77 -0.97 2.58
CA LEU A 21 -12.70 0.14 1.63
C LEU A 21 -11.35 0.88 1.70
N GLU A 22 -10.81 1.08 2.91
CA GLU A 22 -9.52 1.73 3.16
C GLU A 22 -8.37 0.94 2.55
N SER A 23 -8.32 -0.37 2.82
CA SER A 23 -7.29 -1.25 2.26
C SER A 23 -7.41 -1.41 0.75
N MET A 24 -8.64 -1.31 0.20
CA MET A 24 -8.91 -1.27 -1.24
C MET A 24 -8.37 0.03 -1.87
N ARG A 25 -8.61 1.19 -1.26
CA ARG A 25 -8.04 2.48 -1.70
C ARG A 25 -6.51 2.47 -1.66
N ILE A 26 -5.92 1.94 -0.58
CA ILE A 26 -4.46 1.82 -0.45
C ILE A 26 -3.89 0.92 -1.56
N LYS A 27 -4.50 -0.24 -1.82
CA LYS A 27 -4.09 -1.15 -2.90
C LYS A 27 -4.13 -0.45 -4.27
N ALA A 28 -5.26 0.18 -4.61
CA ALA A 28 -5.43 0.90 -5.88
C ALA A 28 -4.35 1.96 -6.10
N SER A 29 -3.96 2.67 -5.05
CA SER A 29 -2.96 3.74 -5.09
C SER A 29 -1.55 3.28 -5.51
N TYR A 30 -1.26 1.98 -5.39
CA TYR A 30 0.01 1.38 -5.80
C TYR A 30 -0.10 0.61 -7.11
N LEU A 31 -1.23 -0.06 -7.32
CA LEU A 31 -1.42 -0.97 -8.46
C LEU A 31 -1.90 -0.24 -9.71
N ASN A 32 -2.80 0.74 -9.54
CA ASN A 32 -3.56 1.38 -10.62
C ASN A 32 -4.39 0.35 -11.42
N ASP A 33 -5.06 -0.55 -10.70
CA ASP A 33 -5.87 -1.66 -11.20
C ASP A 33 -7.35 -1.31 -11.40
N PHE A 34 -7.89 -0.36 -10.62
CA PHE A 34 -9.26 0.17 -10.77
C PHE A 34 -9.35 1.65 -10.37
N SER A 35 -10.38 2.36 -10.83
CA SER A 35 -10.59 3.80 -10.60
C SER A 35 -11.47 4.11 -9.40
N ALA A 36 -12.45 3.25 -9.11
CA ALA A 36 -13.33 3.38 -7.95
C ALA A 36 -13.67 2.00 -7.37
N GLY A 37 -14.04 1.98 -6.09
CA GLY A 37 -14.30 0.74 -5.37
C GLY A 37 -15.22 0.92 -4.16
N ALA A 38 -15.99 -0.12 -3.87
CA ALA A 38 -16.82 -0.22 -2.67
C ALA A 38 -16.82 -1.65 -2.14
N VAL A 39 -16.84 -1.78 -0.81
CA VAL A 39 -17.12 -3.06 -0.15
C VAL A 39 -18.62 -3.11 0.12
N LEU A 40 -19.32 -4.08 -0.46
CA LEU A 40 -20.76 -4.23 -0.32
C LEU A 40 -21.13 -5.05 0.92
N THR A 41 -20.42 -6.16 1.15
CA THR A 41 -20.55 -6.95 2.38
C THR A 41 -19.33 -7.82 2.60
N THR A 42 -19.05 -8.13 3.87
CA THR A 42 -18.00 -9.08 4.27
C THR A 42 -18.66 -10.36 4.75
N VAL A 43 -18.38 -11.47 4.05
CA VAL A 43 -18.92 -12.80 4.36
C VAL A 43 -18.00 -13.53 5.34
N VAL A 44 -16.68 -13.40 5.15
CA VAL A 44 -15.66 -13.95 6.05
C VAL A 44 -14.66 -12.84 6.37
N GLU A 45 -14.52 -12.52 7.65
CA GLU A 45 -13.54 -11.55 8.13
C GLU A 45 -12.16 -12.20 8.37
N PRO A 46 -11.06 -11.45 8.17
CA PRO A 46 -9.73 -11.85 8.61
C PRO A 46 -9.65 -12.11 10.12
N THR A 47 -8.85 -13.10 10.52
CA THR A 47 -8.57 -13.42 11.92
C THR A 47 -7.11 -13.19 12.27
N LYS A 48 -6.76 -13.23 13.57
CA LYS A 48 -5.36 -13.11 13.99
C LYS A 48 -4.50 -14.24 13.42
N GLU A 49 -5.06 -15.44 13.35
CA GLU A 49 -4.40 -16.65 12.88
C GLU A 49 -4.32 -16.67 11.35
N GLU A 50 -5.36 -16.18 10.68
CA GLU A 50 -5.49 -16.16 9.22
C GLU A 50 -5.75 -14.73 8.70
N PRO A 51 -4.78 -13.81 8.80
CA PRO A 51 -4.99 -12.39 8.47
C PRO A 51 -5.22 -12.14 6.97
N PHE A 52 -4.88 -13.10 6.11
CA PHE A 52 -5.12 -13.02 4.66
C PHE A 52 -6.43 -13.67 4.22
N ARG A 53 -7.10 -14.39 5.12
CA ARG A 53 -8.35 -15.10 4.80
C ARG A 53 -9.52 -14.14 4.85
N ALA A 54 -10.12 -13.88 3.70
CA ALA A 54 -11.30 -13.04 3.60
C ALA A 54 -12.19 -13.47 2.45
N VAL A 55 -13.50 -13.32 2.62
CA VAL A 55 -14.49 -13.46 1.55
C VAL A 55 -15.37 -12.23 1.57
N VAL A 56 -15.34 -11.44 0.50
CA VAL A 56 -15.94 -10.10 0.48
C VAL A 56 -16.63 -9.89 -0.85
N VAL A 57 -17.85 -9.35 -0.83
CA VAL A 57 -18.56 -8.89 -2.02
C VAL A 57 -18.21 -7.44 -2.26
N LYS A 58 -17.75 -7.11 -3.46
CA LYS A 58 -17.24 -5.79 -3.81
C LYS A 58 -17.85 -5.29 -5.10
N TRP A 59 -17.85 -3.98 -5.24
CA TRP A 59 -18.04 -3.28 -6.49
C TRP A 59 -16.74 -2.57 -6.87
N MET A 60 -16.38 -2.59 -8.15
CA MET A 60 -15.29 -1.77 -8.67
C MET A 60 -15.63 -1.20 -10.04
N GLU A 61 -15.03 -0.06 -10.36
CA GLU A 61 -15.03 0.54 -11.68
C GLU A 61 -13.63 0.49 -12.27
N ILE A 62 -13.53 0.09 -13.53
CA ILE A 62 -12.31 0.18 -14.32
C ILE A 62 -12.51 1.28 -15.35
N ASP A 63 -11.62 2.28 -15.29
CA ASP A 63 -11.57 3.34 -16.29
C ASP A 63 -11.05 2.78 -17.62
N ILE A 64 -11.79 3.06 -18.70
CA ILE A 64 -11.42 2.60 -20.04
C ILE A 64 -10.84 3.79 -20.80
N PRO A 65 -9.64 3.65 -21.43
CA PRO A 65 -9.10 4.71 -22.28
C PRO A 65 -10.13 5.21 -23.30
N GLY A 66 -10.40 6.53 -23.29
CA GLY A 66 -11.42 7.15 -24.12
C GLY A 66 -12.77 7.40 -23.44
N ALA A 67 -12.97 6.94 -22.20
CA ALA A 67 -14.20 7.17 -21.45
C ALA A 67 -14.40 8.63 -21.05
N SER A 68 -13.33 9.29 -20.59
CA SER A 68 -13.35 10.71 -20.21
C SER A 68 -13.67 11.67 -21.36
N ILE A 69 -13.52 11.22 -22.61
CA ILE A 69 -13.83 11.98 -23.83
C ILE A 69 -15.06 11.43 -24.57
N GLY A 70 -15.83 10.52 -23.95
CA GLY A 70 -17.14 10.08 -24.42
C GLY A 70 -17.15 9.03 -25.54
N ILE A 71 -16.00 8.44 -25.87
CA ILE A 71 -15.90 7.41 -26.95
C ILE A 71 -16.44 6.06 -26.46
N VAL A 72 -16.24 5.74 -25.18
CA VAL A 72 -16.67 4.49 -24.54
C VAL A 72 -17.20 4.78 -23.13
N ARG A 73 -17.93 3.83 -22.54
CA ARG A 73 -18.34 3.92 -21.12
C ARG A 73 -17.37 3.15 -20.22
N ASN A 74 -17.27 3.57 -18.96
CA ASN A 74 -16.53 2.79 -17.97
C ASN A 74 -17.22 1.46 -17.67
N ARG A 75 -16.43 0.48 -17.25
CA ARG A 75 -16.93 -0.84 -16.90
C ARG A 75 -16.96 -0.98 -15.40
N ASP A 76 -18.11 -1.37 -14.89
CA ASP A 76 -18.25 -1.72 -13.48
C ASP A 76 -18.47 -3.21 -13.31
N TYR A 77 -18.09 -3.72 -12.15
CA TYR A 77 -18.15 -5.13 -11.82
C TYR A 77 -18.58 -5.29 -10.38
N ILE A 78 -19.44 -6.27 -10.16
CA ILE A 78 -19.81 -6.73 -8.83
C ILE A 78 -19.39 -8.16 -8.73
N TYR A 79 -18.64 -8.48 -7.67
CA TYR A 79 -17.95 -9.75 -7.58
C TYR A 79 -17.78 -10.17 -6.12
N VAL A 80 -17.79 -11.48 -5.91
CA VAL A 80 -17.24 -12.07 -4.69
C VAL A 80 -15.74 -12.22 -4.89
N GLU A 81 -14.95 -11.82 -3.90
CA GLU A 81 -13.51 -12.00 -3.84
C GLU A 81 -13.17 -12.86 -2.62
N SER A 82 -12.40 -13.92 -2.83
CA SER A 82 -11.89 -14.82 -1.81
C SER A 82 -10.38 -14.84 -1.89
N SER A 83 -9.72 -14.66 -0.76
CA SER A 83 -8.26 -14.73 -0.65
C SER A 83 -7.87 -15.47 0.62
N GLY A 84 -6.66 -16.00 0.65
CA GLY A 84 -6.11 -16.64 1.83
C GLY A 84 -4.83 -17.40 1.53
N ILE A 85 -4.36 -18.10 2.55
CA ILE A 85 -3.26 -19.05 2.44
C ILE A 85 -3.77 -20.37 2.99
N LEU A 86 -3.48 -21.46 2.28
CA LEU A 86 -3.83 -22.81 2.69
C LEU A 86 -2.62 -23.74 2.60
N HIS A 87 -2.73 -24.89 3.26
CA HIS A 87 -1.78 -25.98 3.11
C HIS A 87 -2.40 -27.06 2.21
N LEU A 88 -1.68 -27.45 1.17
CA LEU A 88 -2.04 -28.56 0.31
C LEU A 88 -1.84 -29.89 1.06
N GLN A 89 -2.36 -30.99 0.50
CA GLN A 89 -2.24 -32.33 1.11
C GLN A 89 -0.79 -32.78 1.31
N ASN A 90 0.13 -32.29 0.47
CA ASN A 90 1.57 -32.53 0.58
C ASN A 90 2.26 -31.62 1.62
N GLY A 91 1.51 -30.77 2.33
CA GLY A 91 2.01 -29.81 3.30
C GLY A 91 2.51 -28.48 2.71
N GLU A 92 2.50 -28.31 1.39
CA GLU A 92 2.94 -27.06 0.77
C GLU A 92 2.00 -25.91 1.11
N ARG A 93 2.58 -24.78 1.48
CA ARG A 93 1.86 -23.55 1.81
C ARG A 93 1.69 -22.70 0.55
N VAL A 94 0.44 -22.49 0.13
CA VAL A 94 0.12 -21.71 -1.08
C VAL A 94 -0.87 -20.60 -0.76
N GLY A 95 -0.66 -19.43 -1.36
CA GLY A 95 -1.66 -18.37 -1.39
C GLY A 95 -2.66 -18.63 -2.49
N TYR A 96 -3.88 -18.13 -2.32
CA TYR A 96 -4.89 -18.15 -3.35
C TYR A 96 -5.61 -16.80 -3.45
N HIS A 97 -6.07 -16.50 -4.65
CA HIS A 97 -6.92 -15.36 -4.95
C HIS A 97 -7.96 -15.77 -5.98
N LEU A 98 -9.22 -15.72 -5.59
CA LEU A 98 -10.34 -15.96 -6.48
C LEU A 98 -11.23 -14.74 -6.50
N PHE A 99 -11.73 -14.39 -7.67
CA PHE A 99 -12.93 -13.56 -7.74
C PHE A 99 -13.84 -13.99 -8.88
N HIS A 100 -15.13 -13.81 -8.68
CA HIS A 100 -16.16 -14.14 -9.66
C HIS A 100 -17.28 -13.12 -9.60
N SER A 101 -17.74 -12.66 -10.77
CA SER A 101 -18.86 -11.74 -10.85
C SER A 101 -20.14 -12.37 -10.32
N VAL A 102 -20.90 -11.61 -9.53
CA VAL A 102 -22.17 -12.05 -8.95
C VAL A 102 -23.23 -10.98 -9.18
N ASN A 103 -24.50 -11.39 -9.22
CA ASN A 103 -25.63 -10.49 -9.43
C ASN A 103 -26.73 -10.79 -8.40
N PHE A 104 -27.28 -9.73 -7.81
CA PHE A 104 -28.42 -9.79 -6.89
C PHE A 104 -29.40 -8.63 -7.16
N PRO A 105 -30.66 -8.70 -6.71
CA PRO A 105 -31.68 -7.70 -7.02
C PRO A 105 -31.31 -6.25 -6.63
N GLU A 106 -30.50 -6.09 -5.59
CA GLU A 106 -30.02 -4.81 -5.06
C GLU A 106 -28.93 -4.20 -5.96
N THR A 107 -28.33 -4.96 -6.87
CA THR A 107 -27.19 -4.54 -7.69
C THR A 107 -27.57 -4.12 -9.09
N ARG A 108 -28.44 -3.12 -9.15
CA ARG A 108 -28.89 -2.53 -10.41
C ARG A 108 -27.72 -1.93 -11.19
N GLU A 109 -27.91 -1.84 -12.50
CA GLU A 109 -26.93 -1.16 -13.36
C GLU A 109 -26.89 0.33 -13.02
N LEU A 110 -25.67 0.87 -12.97
CA LEU A 110 -25.44 2.28 -12.65
C LEU A 110 -25.39 3.11 -13.95
N PRO A 111 -25.98 4.32 -13.97
CA PRO A 111 -25.94 5.17 -15.14
C PRO A 111 -24.50 5.56 -15.50
N GLY A 112 -24.24 5.69 -16.81
CA GLY A 112 -22.93 6.05 -17.36
C GLY A 112 -21.90 4.91 -17.41
N ARG A 113 -22.27 3.70 -17.00
CA ARG A 113 -21.39 2.52 -16.97
C ARG A 113 -22.02 1.35 -17.73
N VAL A 114 -21.20 0.34 -18.02
CA VAL A 114 -21.63 -0.95 -18.57
C VAL A 114 -21.19 -2.04 -17.60
N ARG A 115 -22.13 -2.85 -17.12
CA ARG A 115 -21.86 -3.97 -16.21
C ARG A 115 -21.15 -5.09 -16.96
N GLY A 116 -19.89 -5.32 -16.64
CA GLY A 116 -19.12 -6.45 -17.14
C GLY A 116 -19.22 -7.68 -16.22
N ASN A 117 -18.73 -8.82 -16.69
CA ASN A 117 -18.50 -10.01 -15.88
C ASN A 117 -17.03 -10.40 -15.93
N MET A 118 -16.51 -10.91 -14.82
CA MET A 118 -15.17 -11.46 -14.76
C MET A 118 -15.08 -12.66 -13.82
N SER A 119 -14.07 -13.49 -14.06
CA SER A 119 -13.69 -14.59 -13.19
C SER A 119 -12.18 -14.71 -13.20
N LEU A 120 -11.58 -14.93 -12.04
CA LEU A 120 -10.16 -15.17 -11.90
C LEU A 120 -9.93 -16.18 -10.78
N CYS A 121 -8.96 -17.06 -11.00
CA CYS A 121 -8.36 -17.89 -9.99
C CYS A 121 -6.85 -17.77 -10.13
N ALA A 122 -6.15 -17.47 -9.04
CA ALA A 122 -4.71 -17.43 -8.98
C ALA A 122 -4.21 -18.15 -7.72
N ILE A 123 -3.10 -18.87 -7.88
CA ILE A 123 -2.38 -19.59 -6.84
C ILE A 123 -0.95 -19.03 -6.79
N PHE A 124 -0.46 -18.82 -5.58
CA PHE A 124 0.85 -18.24 -5.30
C PHE A 124 1.69 -19.26 -4.54
N HIS A 125 2.86 -19.59 -5.06
CA HIS A 125 3.76 -20.57 -4.47
C HIS A 125 5.14 -19.96 -4.26
N GLN A 126 5.69 -20.04 -3.05
CA GLN A 126 6.99 -19.46 -2.75
C GLN A 126 8.12 -20.41 -3.14
N GLU A 127 8.86 -20.08 -4.19
CA GLU A 127 9.97 -20.89 -4.70
C GLU A 127 11.31 -20.60 -4.02
N GLY A 128 11.42 -19.49 -3.28
CA GLY A 128 12.65 -19.09 -2.60
C GLY A 128 12.44 -18.01 -1.54
N THR A 129 13.52 -17.48 -0.98
CA THR A 129 13.46 -16.51 0.14
C THR A 129 12.88 -15.14 -0.23
N ASP A 130 12.91 -14.78 -1.52
CA ASP A 130 12.43 -13.48 -2.04
C ASP A 130 11.78 -13.64 -3.43
N ARG A 131 11.19 -14.82 -3.68
CA ARG A 131 10.59 -15.17 -4.97
C ARG A 131 9.33 -16.01 -4.75
N THR A 132 8.23 -15.55 -5.33
CA THR A 132 6.93 -16.23 -5.32
C THR A 132 6.47 -16.39 -6.76
N ASP A 133 6.20 -17.61 -7.21
CA ASP A 133 5.57 -17.83 -8.51
C ASP A 133 4.05 -17.66 -8.41
N CYS A 134 3.43 -17.16 -9.47
CA CYS A 134 1.99 -16.97 -9.56
C CYS A 134 1.45 -17.62 -10.83
N PHE A 135 0.57 -18.59 -10.62
CA PHE A 135 -0.23 -19.20 -11.67
C PHE A 135 -1.67 -18.70 -11.54
N GLY A 136 -2.22 -18.09 -12.59
CA GLY A 136 -3.61 -17.67 -12.57
C GLY A 136 -4.25 -17.65 -13.94
N ILE A 137 -5.53 -18.05 -13.97
CA ILE A 137 -6.39 -18.05 -15.14
C ILE A 137 -7.53 -17.08 -14.86
N GLY A 138 -7.91 -16.29 -15.85
CA GLY A 138 -9.07 -15.44 -15.75
C GLY A 138 -9.76 -15.24 -17.09
N VAL A 139 -11.03 -14.90 -17.01
CA VAL A 139 -11.88 -14.55 -18.15
C VAL A 139 -12.56 -13.24 -17.80
N MET A 140 -12.60 -12.31 -18.75
CA MET A 140 -13.27 -11.03 -18.63
C MET A 140 -14.17 -10.82 -19.83
N ASP A 141 -15.45 -10.60 -19.57
CA ASP A 141 -16.44 -10.16 -20.54
C ASP A 141 -16.84 -8.72 -20.18
N PRO A 142 -16.25 -7.71 -20.83
CA PRO A 142 -16.52 -6.31 -20.51
C PRO A 142 -17.93 -5.84 -20.91
N LYS A 143 -18.68 -6.66 -21.66
CA LYS A 143 -20.01 -6.35 -22.22
C LYS A 143 -20.09 -5.06 -23.05
N GLY A 144 -21.21 -4.92 -23.75
CA GLY A 144 -21.50 -3.81 -24.66
C GLY A 144 -20.51 -3.68 -25.82
N ASP A 145 -20.57 -2.56 -26.52
CA ASP A 145 -19.73 -2.28 -27.70
C ASP A 145 -18.33 -1.83 -27.26
N MET A 146 -17.52 -2.78 -26.78
CA MET A 146 -16.10 -2.53 -26.51
C MET A 146 -15.25 -2.92 -27.71
N ILE A 147 -14.38 -2.00 -28.13
CA ILE A 147 -13.34 -2.31 -29.11
C ILE A 147 -12.43 -3.40 -28.54
N ARG A 148 -12.33 -4.54 -29.24
CA ARG A 148 -11.57 -5.72 -28.79
C ARG A 148 -10.14 -5.40 -28.34
N MET A 149 -9.46 -4.49 -29.04
CA MET A 149 -8.09 -4.08 -28.69
C MET A 149 -8.02 -3.41 -27.31
N MET A 150 -9.01 -2.58 -26.97
CA MET A 150 -9.09 -1.94 -25.64
C MET A 150 -9.38 -2.96 -24.55
N ALA A 151 -10.27 -3.93 -24.82
CA ALA A 151 -10.56 -5.02 -23.89
C ALA A 151 -9.29 -5.83 -23.55
N VAL A 152 -8.52 -6.21 -24.57
CA VAL A 152 -7.26 -6.95 -24.40
C VAL A 152 -6.24 -6.12 -23.62
N ALA A 153 -6.07 -4.83 -23.95
CA ALA A 153 -5.17 -3.95 -23.22
C ALA A 153 -5.55 -3.82 -21.74
N GLY A 154 -6.85 -3.69 -21.43
CA GLY A 154 -7.35 -3.67 -20.05
C GLY A 154 -7.06 -4.96 -19.29
N MET A 155 -7.27 -6.13 -19.92
CA MET A 155 -6.92 -7.42 -19.31
C MET A 155 -5.41 -7.55 -19.05
N VAL A 156 -4.56 -7.08 -19.96
CA VAL A 156 -3.11 -7.04 -19.77
C VAL A 156 -2.76 -6.13 -18.60
N GLN A 157 -3.34 -4.94 -18.49
CA GLN A 157 -3.09 -4.04 -17.36
C GLN A 157 -3.51 -4.67 -16.02
N ALA A 158 -4.70 -5.27 -15.93
CA ALA A 158 -5.16 -5.96 -14.73
C ALA A 158 -4.23 -7.12 -14.34
N THR A 159 -3.73 -7.87 -15.32
CA THR A 159 -2.73 -8.93 -15.15
C THR A 159 -1.39 -8.38 -14.64
N MET A 160 -0.90 -7.29 -15.24
CA MET A 160 0.39 -6.67 -14.90
C MET A 160 0.36 -5.95 -13.55
N ALA A 161 -0.81 -5.56 -13.05
CA ALA A 161 -0.96 -4.99 -11.70
C ALA A 161 -0.44 -5.95 -10.62
N GLY A 162 -0.56 -7.26 -10.83
CA GLY A 162 -0.07 -8.28 -9.89
C GLY A 162 1.44 -8.24 -9.65
N LEU A 163 2.22 -7.75 -10.62
CA LEU A 163 3.68 -7.58 -10.45
C LEU A 163 4.04 -6.57 -9.34
N LYS A 164 3.08 -5.75 -8.91
CA LYS A 164 3.26 -4.74 -7.87
C LYS A 164 2.78 -5.19 -6.49
N TYR A 165 2.31 -6.43 -6.31
CA TYR A 165 1.82 -6.92 -5.02
C TYR A 165 2.88 -6.82 -3.92
N SER A 166 4.06 -7.41 -4.12
CA SER A 166 5.14 -7.29 -3.13
C SER A 166 5.52 -5.83 -2.83
N TYR A 167 5.60 -4.96 -3.84
CA TYR A 167 5.87 -3.53 -3.61
C TYR A 167 4.77 -2.86 -2.76
N CYS A 168 3.50 -3.14 -3.05
CA CYS A 168 2.36 -2.68 -2.25
C CYS A 168 2.46 -3.17 -0.80
N GLY A 169 2.76 -4.46 -0.60
CA GLY A 169 2.96 -5.06 0.72
C GLY A 169 4.11 -4.39 1.49
N GLN A 170 5.24 -4.13 0.83
CA GLN A 170 6.37 -3.41 1.42
C GLN A 170 6.00 -1.98 1.82
N MET A 171 5.22 -1.25 1.02
CA MET A 171 4.80 0.10 1.37
C MET A 171 3.79 0.11 2.53
N LYS A 172 2.84 -0.83 2.55
CA LYS A 172 1.93 -1.04 3.69
C LYS A 172 2.72 -1.35 4.97
N LYS A 173 3.73 -2.22 4.89
CA LYS A 173 4.61 -2.58 6.01
C LYS A 173 5.42 -1.38 6.52
N LEU A 174 5.96 -0.56 5.62
CA LEU A 174 6.65 0.68 5.99
C LEU A 174 5.71 1.71 6.65
N ALA A 175 4.48 1.83 6.17
CA ALA A 175 3.48 2.70 6.77
C ALA A 175 3.17 2.25 8.20
N TRP A 176 2.88 0.97 8.42
CA TRP A 176 2.68 0.39 9.75
C TRP A 176 3.89 0.64 10.68
N LEU A 177 5.11 0.37 10.23
CA LEU A 177 6.32 0.60 11.04
C LEU A 177 6.52 2.06 11.45
N LEU A 178 6.17 2.98 10.55
CA LEU A 178 6.25 4.41 10.82
C LEU A 178 5.33 4.77 11.99
N GLU A 179 4.13 4.22 12.03
CA GLU A 179 3.18 4.45 13.12
C GLU A 179 3.66 3.89 14.44
N GLN A 180 4.15 2.65 14.45
CA GLN A 180 4.67 2.01 15.66
C GLN A 180 5.83 2.83 16.25
N LYS A 181 6.76 3.29 15.42
CA LYS A 181 7.88 4.13 15.87
C LYS A 181 7.42 5.50 16.33
N HIS A 182 6.44 6.10 15.67
CA HIS A 182 5.89 7.39 16.07
C HIS A 182 5.08 7.32 17.37
N ALA A 183 4.34 6.25 17.61
CA ALA A 183 3.65 6.00 18.87
C ALA A 183 4.67 5.89 20.01
N ALA A 184 5.70 5.05 19.86
CA ALA A 184 6.76 4.90 20.85
C ALA A 184 7.55 6.19 21.12
N MET A 185 7.73 7.05 20.12
CA MET A 185 8.41 8.34 20.30
C MET A 185 7.56 9.40 20.98
N ARG A 186 6.22 9.35 20.90
CA ARG A 186 5.35 10.28 21.64
C ARG A 186 5.49 10.12 23.15
N GLU A 187 5.91 8.93 23.59
CA GLU A 187 6.16 8.57 24.98
C GLU A 187 7.59 8.94 25.44
N GLN A 188 8.47 9.35 24.52
CA GLN A 188 9.87 9.64 24.79
C GLN A 188 10.22 11.11 24.52
N SER A 189 11.25 11.62 25.19
CA SER A 189 11.80 12.96 24.91
C SER A 189 12.33 13.07 23.47
N ALA A 190 12.22 14.26 22.86
CA ALA A 190 12.67 14.50 21.50
C ALA A 190 14.14 14.06 21.28
N PRO A 191 14.44 13.30 20.21
CA PRO A 191 15.77 12.75 20.01
C PRO A 191 16.75 13.86 19.64
N VAL A 192 17.90 13.89 20.32
CA VAL A 192 18.99 14.82 19.98
C VAL A 192 19.61 14.39 18.65
N VAL A 193 19.32 15.13 17.58
CA VAL A 193 19.83 14.82 16.24
C VAL A 193 21.28 15.30 16.12
N LYS A 194 22.23 14.36 16.06
CA LYS A 194 23.64 14.67 15.76
C LYS A 194 23.79 15.05 14.28
N PRO A 195 24.67 16.01 13.93
CA PRO A 195 24.89 16.46 12.55
C PRO A 195 25.77 15.47 11.74
N VAL A 196 25.57 14.17 11.96
CA VAL A 196 26.35 13.09 11.37
C VAL A 196 25.37 12.10 10.74
N CYS A 197 25.65 11.70 9.50
CA CYS A 197 24.79 10.81 8.76
C CYS A 197 24.73 9.45 9.48
N MET A 198 23.53 8.97 9.81
CA MET A 198 23.37 7.69 10.50
C MET A 198 23.88 6.50 9.66
N THR A 199 23.88 6.63 8.33
CA THR A 199 24.25 5.51 7.44
C THR A 199 25.76 5.44 7.17
N CYS A 200 26.40 6.57 6.84
CA CYS A 200 27.79 6.61 6.40
C CYS A 200 28.73 7.36 7.34
N SER A 201 28.22 7.89 8.45
CA SER A 201 28.98 8.67 9.45
C SER A 201 29.64 9.95 8.92
N ASN A 202 29.37 10.35 7.67
CA ASN A 202 29.83 11.63 7.14
C ASN A 202 29.04 12.79 7.78
N PRO A 203 29.68 13.94 8.02
CA PRO A 203 28.98 15.14 8.48
C PRO A 203 27.82 15.50 7.55
N THR A 204 26.61 15.65 8.09
CA THR A 204 25.48 16.20 7.33
C THR A 204 25.65 17.71 7.32
N THR A 205 26.43 18.21 6.38
CA THR A 205 26.69 19.63 6.25
C THR A 205 25.37 20.40 6.07
N ALA A 206 25.04 21.26 7.03
CA ALA A 206 24.49 22.56 6.67
C ALA A 206 25.65 23.29 6.01
N SER A 207 25.81 23.16 4.68
CA SER A 207 26.83 23.96 4.01
C SER A 207 26.54 25.42 4.35
N ARG A 208 27.56 26.16 4.81
CA ARG A 208 27.49 27.60 5.16
C ARG A 208 26.97 28.49 4.00
N MET A 209 26.60 27.91 2.87
CA MET A 209 26.13 28.57 1.65
C MET A 209 24.68 28.22 1.24
N ARG A 210 23.92 27.45 2.05
CA ARG A 210 22.50 27.19 1.77
C ARG A 210 21.64 27.43 3.01
N ILE A 211 21.36 28.71 3.25
CA ILE A 211 20.32 29.17 4.17
C ILE A 211 19.00 28.49 3.76
N GLY A 212 18.40 27.71 4.67
CA GLY A 212 17.01 27.24 4.53
C GLY A 212 16.77 25.75 4.22
N ARG A 213 17.77 24.87 4.05
CA ARG A 213 17.52 23.41 3.94
C ARG A 213 17.72 22.72 5.29
N ALA A 214 16.61 22.40 5.96
CA ALA A 214 16.59 21.51 7.12
C ALA A 214 17.29 20.18 6.77
N SER A 215 18.13 19.67 7.69
CA SER A 215 18.73 18.35 7.53
C SER A 215 17.62 17.30 7.37
N SER A 216 17.73 16.46 6.34
CA SER A 216 16.75 15.38 6.18
C SER A 216 17.02 14.30 7.23
N THR A 217 16.00 13.93 8.00
CA THR A 217 16.07 12.83 8.97
C THR A 217 15.34 11.60 8.43
N CYS A 218 15.81 10.42 8.82
CA CYS A 218 15.06 9.19 8.63
C CYS A 218 13.83 9.20 9.53
N LYS A 219 12.65 8.88 8.99
CA LYS A 219 11.40 8.88 9.76
C LYS A 219 11.18 7.64 10.64
N LEU A 220 12.05 6.63 10.58
CA LEU A 220 12.00 5.44 11.45
C LEU A 220 12.95 5.54 12.64
N CYS A 221 14.20 5.95 12.41
CA CYS A 221 15.24 6.03 13.45
C CYS A 221 15.62 7.46 13.85
N PHE A 222 15.02 8.46 13.21
CA PHE A 222 15.23 9.89 13.50
C PHE A 222 16.66 10.42 13.29
N GLY A 223 17.58 9.58 12.80
CA GLY A 223 18.95 9.96 12.48
C GLY A 223 19.04 10.91 11.28
N ALA A 224 20.05 11.80 11.30
CA ALA A 224 20.35 12.69 10.18
C ALA A 224 20.83 11.89 8.95
N LEU A 225 20.53 12.39 7.76
CA LEU A 225 20.91 11.79 6.48
C LEU A 225 21.58 12.82 5.59
N CYS A 226 22.69 12.40 4.96
CA CYS A 226 23.26 13.15 3.85
C CYS A 226 22.41 12.94 2.58
N GLY A 227 22.68 13.74 1.54
CA GLY A 227 21.93 13.68 0.29
C GLY A 227 22.01 12.33 -0.43
N SER A 228 23.13 11.59 -0.30
CA SER A 228 23.34 10.28 -0.95
C SER A 228 22.75 9.10 -0.18
N CYS A 229 22.62 9.19 1.15
CA CYS A 229 22.05 8.13 1.98
C CYS A 229 20.53 8.27 2.19
N LYS A 230 19.94 9.35 1.68
CA LYS A 230 18.50 9.60 1.73
C LYS A 230 17.78 8.77 0.65
N VAL A 231 16.87 7.92 1.08
CA VAL A 231 15.93 7.22 0.20
C VAL A 231 14.52 7.72 0.47
N SER A 232 13.76 8.04 -0.59
CA SER A 232 12.38 8.51 -0.46
C SER A 232 11.39 7.48 -1.00
N LYS A 233 10.35 7.15 -0.22
CA LYS A 233 9.24 6.28 -0.65
C LYS A 233 7.93 7.05 -0.59
N LYS A 234 7.01 6.78 -1.51
CA LYS A 234 5.64 7.33 -1.48
C LYS A 234 4.77 6.38 -0.67
N LEU A 235 4.30 6.83 0.48
CA LEU A 235 3.43 6.06 1.37
C LEU A 235 2.00 6.61 1.30
N SER A 236 1.03 5.69 1.27
CA SER A 236 -0.40 5.95 1.21
C SER A 236 -1.01 5.87 2.60
N PHE A 237 -1.79 6.88 2.96
CA PHE A 237 -2.46 7.02 4.26
C PHE A 237 -3.93 7.35 4.03
N ILE A 238 -4.78 6.91 4.94
CA ILE A 238 -6.20 7.26 4.96
C ILE A 238 -6.41 8.24 6.11
N SER A 239 -6.89 9.45 5.80
CA SER A 239 -7.21 10.44 6.82
C SER A 239 -8.54 10.14 7.52
N PRO A 240 -8.86 10.79 8.66
CA PRO A 240 -10.11 10.57 9.40
C PRO A 240 -11.38 10.86 8.58
N ASP A 241 -11.29 11.72 7.57
CA ASP A 241 -12.33 12.00 6.57
C ASP A 241 -12.43 10.92 5.47
N LEU A 242 -11.70 9.82 5.62
CA LEU A 242 -11.56 8.69 4.71
C LEU A 242 -10.83 9.03 3.40
N GLU A 243 -10.28 10.23 3.24
CA GLU A 243 -9.53 10.56 2.03
C GLU A 243 -8.18 9.84 1.95
N LEU A 244 -7.80 9.45 0.74
CA LEU A 244 -6.48 8.88 0.48
C LEU A 244 -5.48 10.01 0.24
N SER A 245 -4.39 10.02 1.02
CA SER A 245 -3.26 10.91 0.77
C SER A 245 -1.96 10.14 0.54
N GLN A 246 -1.18 10.55 -0.45
CA GLN A 246 0.17 10.01 -0.68
C GLN A 246 1.23 11.03 -0.25
N ARG A 247 2.15 10.58 0.60
CA ARG A 247 3.23 11.43 1.13
C ARG A 247 4.59 10.83 0.82
N ARG A 248 5.54 11.70 0.45
CA ARG A 248 6.94 11.30 0.28
C ARG A 248 7.61 11.26 1.64
N VAL A 249 7.98 10.07 2.10
CA VAL A 249 8.63 9.83 3.39
C VAL A 249 10.09 9.46 3.17
N THR A 250 10.97 9.99 4.01
CA THR A 250 12.43 9.81 3.91
C THR A 250 12.92 8.74 4.89
N PHE A 251 13.73 7.81 4.40
CA PHE A 251 14.32 6.70 5.15
C PHE A 251 15.83 6.60 4.90
N CYS A 252 16.54 6.01 5.86
CA CYS A 252 17.90 5.54 5.65
C CYS A 252 17.87 4.12 5.05
N VAL A 253 18.94 3.72 4.36
CA VAL A 253 19.05 2.38 3.76
C VAL A 253 18.92 1.27 4.81
N LYS A 254 19.55 1.46 5.98
CA LYS A 254 19.51 0.48 7.08
C LYS A 254 18.07 0.18 7.54
N CYS A 255 17.27 1.21 7.83
CA CYS A 255 15.89 1.01 8.25
C CYS A 255 15.01 0.42 7.14
N LEU A 256 15.29 0.71 5.87
CA LEU A 256 14.57 0.06 4.77
C LEU A 256 14.88 -1.43 4.69
N MET A 257 16.14 -1.82 4.87
CA MET A 257 16.54 -3.24 4.90
C MET A 257 16.00 -3.99 6.11
N GLU A 258 15.98 -3.34 7.29
CA GLU A 258 15.37 -3.93 8.47
C GLU A 258 13.86 -4.10 8.28
N ALA A 259 13.19 -3.08 7.74
CA ALA A 259 11.77 -3.13 7.44
C ALA A 259 11.39 -4.23 6.44
N SER A 260 12.23 -4.50 5.43
CA SER A 260 11.96 -5.57 4.46
C SER A 260 12.03 -6.96 5.11
N ARG A 261 12.88 -7.14 6.13
CA ARG A 261 13.06 -8.42 6.85
C ARG A 261 12.05 -8.67 7.96
N LEU A 262 11.25 -7.68 8.33
CA LEU A 262 10.24 -7.85 9.37
C LEU A 262 9.11 -8.75 8.90
N ASP A 263 8.59 -9.53 9.85
CA ASP A 263 7.44 -10.39 9.65
C ASP A 263 6.25 -9.55 9.14
N THR A 264 5.69 -10.01 8.02
CA THR A 264 4.60 -9.34 7.33
C THR A 264 3.26 -9.62 8.02
N LEU A 265 3.13 -10.75 8.73
CA LEU A 265 1.88 -11.16 9.36
C LEU A 265 1.43 -10.15 10.42
N GLU A 266 2.36 -9.58 11.20
CA GLU A 266 1.99 -8.61 12.22
C GLU A 266 1.44 -7.31 11.64
N ALA A 267 2.07 -6.80 10.57
CA ALA A 267 1.54 -5.66 9.82
C ALA A 267 0.15 -5.97 9.22
N ALA A 268 -0.04 -7.20 8.72
CA ALA A 268 -1.31 -7.65 8.17
C ALA A 268 -2.42 -7.73 9.23
N ARG A 269 -2.13 -8.28 10.42
CA ARG A 269 -3.08 -8.29 11.55
C ARG A 269 -3.49 -6.89 11.95
N HIS A 270 -2.52 -5.98 12.02
CA HIS A 270 -2.79 -4.59 12.39
C HIS A 270 -3.74 -3.91 11.41
N GLN A 271 -3.50 -4.10 10.11
CA GLN A 271 -4.31 -3.49 9.07
C GLN A 271 -5.69 -4.15 8.89
N PHE A 272 -5.76 -5.48 8.94
CA PHE A 272 -6.95 -6.22 8.52
C PHE A 272 -7.82 -6.73 9.67
N VAL A 273 -7.22 -7.01 10.83
CA VAL A 273 -7.92 -7.59 11.98
C VAL A 273 -8.23 -6.51 13.02
N TYR A 274 -7.21 -5.75 13.43
CA TYR A 274 -7.39 -4.67 14.41
C TYR A 274 -8.02 -3.42 13.81
N LYS A 275 -8.08 -3.35 12.46
CA LYS A 275 -8.67 -2.26 11.68
C LYS A 275 -8.20 -0.88 12.16
N GLN A 276 -6.95 -0.79 12.63
CA GLN A 276 -6.42 0.49 13.14
C GLN A 276 -6.09 1.38 11.94
N PRO A 277 -6.74 2.55 11.82
CA PRO A 277 -6.49 3.46 10.71
C PRO A 277 -5.06 3.99 10.76
N ILE A 278 -4.41 3.99 9.59
CA ILE A 278 -3.04 4.50 9.46
C ILE A 278 -3.11 6.04 9.37
N TYR A 279 -2.98 6.73 10.51
CA TYR A 279 -3.12 8.16 10.57
C TYR A 279 -1.91 8.90 10.00
N PRO A 280 -2.14 9.94 9.17
CA PRO A 280 -1.08 10.86 8.84
C PRO A 280 -0.67 11.66 10.08
N GLY A 281 0.36 11.22 10.81
CA GLY A 281 1.00 12.03 11.83
C GLY A 281 1.35 13.44 11.31
N SER A 282 1.40 14.43 12.20
CA SER A 282 1.88 15.78 11.88
C SER A 282 3.40 15.77 11.66
N TYR A 283 3.84 15.14 10.56
CA TYR A 283 5.24 14.83 10.24
C TYR A 283 6.15 16.05 10.03
N GLY A 284 5.64 17.28 10.20
CA GLY A 284 6.29 18.55 9.90
C GLY A 284 6.49 19.54 11.06
N SER A 285 5.90 19.36 12.26
CA SER A 285 5.94 20.41 13.29
C SER A 285 6.99 20.20 14.40
N LEU A 286 7.33 18.95 14.74
CA LEU A 286 8.18 18.66 15.91
C LEU A 286 9.64 19.14 15.80
N ALA A 287 10.14 19.47 14.61
CA ALA A 287 11.49 20.02 14.44
C ALA A 287 11.52 21.56 14.51
N ALA A 288 10.40 22.25 14.30
CA ALA A 288 10.36 23.71 14.22
C ALA A 288 10.08 24.37 15.58
N SER A 289 9.29 23.72 16.44
CA SER A 289 8.89 24.30 17.74
C SER A 289 10.03 24.42 18.75
N TYR A 290 11.12 23.67 18.61
CA TYR A 290 12.27 23.75 19.52
C TYR A 290 13.33 24.80 19.13
N MET A 291 13.28 25.32 17.90
CA MET A 291 14.19 26.40 17.48
C MET A 291 13.66 27.79 17.82
N SER A 292 12.36 27.93 18.12
CA SER A 292 11.79 29.22 18.52
C SER A 292 12.01 29.54 19.99
N SER A 293 12.33 28.56 20.83
CA SER A 293 12.47 28.73 22.29
C SER A 293 13.87 29.18 22.73
N ARG A 294 14.83 29.31 21.81
CA ARG A 294 16.23 29.68 22.12
C ARG A 294 16.66 31.07 21.65
N SER A 295 15.72 31.89 21.17
CA SER A 295 16.03 33.18 20.55
C SER A 295 15.77 34.40 21.45
N ASN A 296 15.47 34.23 22.74
CA ASN A 296 15.04 35.36 23.59
C ASN A 296 15.86 35.64 24.85
N ASP A 297 17.08 35.09 24.98
CA ASP A 297 18.00 35.49 26.06
C ASP A 297 19.30 36.04 25.49
N THR A 298 19.25 37.23 24.89
CA THR A 298 20.40 38.14 24.86
C THR A 298 19.96 39.56 24.51
N ILE A 299 20.60 40.54 25.16
CA ILE A 299 20.49 42.01 25.06
C ILE A 299 19.51 42.62 26.08
N GLY A 300 19.90 43.53 26.99
CA GLY A 300 21.14 44.27 27.19
C GLY A 300 21.09 44.96 28.57
N SER A 301 22.23 45.10 29.28
CA SER A 301 23.11 46.30 29.29
C SER A 301 22.59 47.40 30.23
N PRO A 302 23.41 48.36 30.70
CA PRO A 302 24.86 48.41 30.90
C PRO A 302 25.27 48.25 32.38
#